data_AF-A0A916CRI3-F1
#
_entry.id   AF-A0A916CRI3-F1
#
_cell.length_a   1.000
_cell.length_b   1.000
_cell.length_c   1.000
_cell.angle_alpha   90.00
_cell.angle_beta   90.00
_cell.angle_gamma   90.00
#
_symmetry.space_group_name_H-M   'P 1'
#
loop_
_entity.id
_entity.type
_entity.pdbx_description
1 polymer ?
#
loop_
_entity_poly.entity_id
_entity_poly.type
_entity_poly.pdbx_seq_one_letter_code
_entity_poly.pdbx_strand_id
1 'polypeptide(L)'
;MRIVWACCFVCSSFFLSAQEKIADDNFNDSTIRILIVPYSRIEFHTEFSIDYIAEINTTISDSIYTFYRNALLHVLLNSSFKNIKFILPSENDEKIVRMAVKYSYSNKPQRHYMANLSAVDKNKFAALLGKYQAQMVLFINWYKIEKTYQNNLSGSGKARKPFAEHYIDFDVVDKDKTILFCEGKFYFKATKTNAETIESKNLRIKEVKNGYQILPLYIYKRLGAK
;
A
#
# COMPACT_ATOMS: atom_id res chain seq x y z
N MET A 1 64.35 4.94 19.96
CA MET A 1 63.42 3.81 19.89
C MET A 1 62.01 4.34 19.66
N ARG A 2 61.58 4.43 18.40
CA ARG A 2 60.17 4.46 17.98
C ARG A 2 60.13 3.86 16.57
N ILE A 3 59.36 2.78 16.46
CA ILE A 3 59.26 1.91 15.31
C ILE A 3 58.27 2.53 14.32
N VAL A 4 58.64 2.51 13.04
CA VAL A 4 57.79 2.79 11.88
C VAL A 4 56.89 1.58 11.64
N TRP A 5 55.59 1.78 11.49
CA TRP A 5 54.71 0.86 10.75
C TRP A 5 53.86 1.66 9.77
N ALA A 6 54.08 1.36 8.49
CA ALA A 6 53.16 1.65 7.41
C ALA A 6 52.32 0.39 7.15
N CYS A 7 51.00 0.56 7.06
CA CYS A 7 50.06 -0.31 6.34
C CYS A 7 48.94 0.63 5.86
N CYS A 8 48.93 1.06 4.61
CA CYS A 8 48.38 0.35 3.44
C CYS A 8 46.91 -0.07 3.58
N PHE A 9 46.08 0.66 2.81
CA PHE A 9 45.19 0.13 1.77
C PHE A 9 43.79 -0.42 2.15
N VAL A 10 42.85 0.01 1.30
CA VAL A 10 41.61 -0.62 0.79
C VAL A 10 40.26 -0.28 1.43
N CYS A 11 39.43 0.39 0.61
CA CYS A 11 37.97 0.30 0.48
C CYS A 11 37.05 0.87 1.55
N SER A 12 36.99 2.19 1.62
CA SER A 12 35.72 2.90 1.81
C SER A 12 34.91 2.92 0.50
N SER A 13 34.37 1.76 0.12
CA SER A 13 33.48 1.62 -1.05
C SER A 13 32.43 0.54 -0.77
N PHE A 14 31.45 0.83 0.09
CA PHE A 14 30.30 -0.09 0.29
C PHE A 14 29.01 0.63 0.67
N PHE A 15 28.72 1.75 0.03
CA PHE A 15 27.37 2.34 0.04
C PHE A 15 27.19 3.14 -1.24
N LEU A 16 26.96 2.45 -2.37
CA LEU A 16 26.26 2.94 -3.57
C LEU A 16 26.35 1.83 -4.64
N SER A 17 25.47 0.82 -4.56
CA SER A 17 25.21 -0.06 -5.71
C SER A 17 23.88 -0.80 -5.54
N ALA A 18 22.78 -0.07 -5.68
CA ALA A 18 21.47 -0.64 -6.04
C ALA A 18 20.48 0.41 -6.61
N GLN A 19 20.94 1.62 -6.91
CA GLN A 19 20.21 2.58 -7.74
C GLN A 19 20.92 2.66 -9.07
N GLU A 20 20.58 1.77 -10.00
CA GLU A 20 20.71 1.94 -11.45
C GLU A 20 20.45 0.60 -12.15
N LYS A 21 19.17 0.34 -12.45
CA LYS A 21 18.78 -0.34 -13.70
C LYS A 21 17.28 -0.19 -13.99
N ILE A 22 16.84 1.06 -14.12
CA ILE A 22 15.66 1.38 -14.93
C ILE A 22 16.00 2.64 -15.72
N ALA A 23 16.90 2.47 -16.69
CA ALA A 23 17.21 3.47 -17.69
C ALA A 23 17.65 2.74 -18.95
N ASP A 24 16.67 2.22 -19.69
CA ASP A 24 16.56 2.38 -21.14
C ASP A 24 15.37 1.55 -21.62
N ASP A 25 14.23 2.24 -21.73
CA ASP A 25 13.18 2.00 -22.72
C ASP A 25 12.20 3.15 -22.56
N ASN A 26 12.46 4.25 -23.29
CA ASN A 26 11.49 5.29 -23.66
C ASN A 26 10.30 5.47 -22.71
N PHE A 27 10.47 6.26 -21.63
CA PHE A 27 9.35 6.83 -20.87
C PHE A 27 8.66 7.93 -21.71
N ASN A 28 8.13 7.54 -22.87
CA ASN A 28 7.46 8.40 -23.83
C ASN A 28 5.97 8.05 -23.82
N ASP A 29 5.12 8.96 -23.30
CA ASP A 29 3.64 9.03 -23.37
C ASP A 29 2.79 7.75 -23.18
N SER A 30 3.41 6.63 -22.83
CA SER A 30 2.77 5.31 -22.78
C SER A 30 2.13 5.08 -21.42
N THR A 31 0.94 4.48 -21.45
CA THR A 31 0.18 4.18 -20.24
C THR A 31 0.86 3.04 -19.47
N ILE A 32 1.27 3.31 -18.23
CA ILE A 32 1.77 2.32 -17.28
C ILE A 32 0.58 1.58 -16.68
N ARG A 33 0.50 0.28 -16.91
CA ARG A 33 -0.55 -0.59 -16.42
C ARG A 33 -0.07 -1.36 -15.20
N ILE A 34 -0.79 -1.17 -14.10
CA ILE A 34 -0.46 -1.75 -12.79
C ILE A 34 -1.57 -2.75 -12.42
N LEU A 35 -1.22 -4.03 -12.34
CA LEU A 35 -2.13 -5.08 -11.89
C LEU A 35 -2.28 -5.02 -10.36
N ILE A 36 -3.50 -4.93 -9.83
CA ILE A 36 -3.73 -4.87 -8.39
C ILE A 36 -4.02 -6.27 -7.86
N VAL A 37 -3.30 -6.68 -6.82
CA VAL A 37 -3.64 -7.84 -5.99
C VAL A 37 -4.03 -7.32 -4.61
N PRO A 38 -5.33 -7.24 -4.29
CA PRO A 38 -5.78 -6.66 -3.04
C PRO A 38 -5.62 -7.64 -1.87
N TYR A 39 -5.66 -7.10 -0.65
CA TYR A 39 -5.73 -7.85 0.59
C TYR A 39 -7.01 -8.71 0.67
N SER A 40 -6.96 -9.78 1.44
CA SER A 40 -8.10 -10.63 1.81
C SER A 40 -8.67 -10.24 3.19
N ARG A 41 -9.73 -10.94 3.62
CA ARG A 41 -10.37 -10.69 4.93
C ARG A 41 -9.39 -10.88 6.10
N ILE A 42 -8.42 -11.78 5.97
CA ILE A 42 -7.47 -12.11 7.03
C ILE A 42 -6.47 -10.98 7.27
N GLU A 43 -6.13 -10.20 6.23
CA GLU A 43 -5.20 -9.08 6.35
C GLU A 43 -5.90 -7.73 6.62
N PHE A 44 -7.18 -7.75 6.98
CA PHE A 44 -7.93 -6.57 7.44
C PHE A 44 -7.97 -6.54 8.97
N HIS A 45 -7.36 -5.52 9.56
CA HIS A 45 -7.23 -5.38 11.02
C HIS A 45 -7.79 -4.05 11.51
N THR A 46 -8.46 -4.07 12.66
CA THR A 46 -9.02 -2.87 13.28
C THR A 46 -8.98 -2.95 14.80
N GLU A 47 -8.73 -1.81 15.45
CA GLU A 47 -8.83 -1.64 16.92
C GLU A 47 -10.23 -1.16 17.37
N PHE A 48 -11.15 -0.99 16.43
CA PHE A 48 -12.55 -0.68 16.65
C PHE A 48 -13.42 -1.92 16.44
N SER A 49 -14.53 -2.02 17.15
CA SER A 49 -15.51 -3.09 16.95
C SER A 49 -16.03 -3.08 15.51
N ILE A 50 -16.00 -4.24 14.85
CA ILE A 50 -16.54 -4.41 13.49
C ILE A 50 -18.04 -4.06 13.46
N ASP A 51 -18.81 -4.45 14.48
CA ASP A 51 -20.24 -4.16 14.56
C ASP A 51 -20.50 -2.65 14.63
N TYR A 52 -19.67 -1.92 15.37
CA TYR A 52 -19.77 -0.47 15.46
C TYR A 52 -19.42 0.21 14.14
N ILE A 53 -18.40 -0.28 13.42
CA ILE A 53 -18.08 0.22 12.07
C ILE A 53 -19.25 -0.05 11.13
N ALA A 54 -19.92 -1.21 11.27
CA ALA A 54 -21.06 -1.59 10.44
C ALA A 54 -22.28 -0.72 10.68
N GLU A 55 -22.59 -0.42 11.95
CA GLU A 55 -23.63 0.53 12.34
C GLU A 55 -23.40 1.91 11.71
N ILE A 56 -22.18 2.45 11.86
CA ILE A 56 -21.79 3.76 11.32
C ILE A 56 -21.92 3.83 9.79
N ASN A 57 -21.65 2.73 9.10
CA ASN A 57 -21.71 2.63 7.64
C ASN A 57 -23.05 2.07 7.14
N THR A 58 -24.02 1.86 8.03
CA THR A 58 -25.35 1.31 7.72
C THR A 58 -25.26 0.03 6.89
N THR A 59 -24.42 -0.91 7.32
CA THR A 59 -24.18 -2.19 6.67
C THR A 59 -24.08 -3.32 7.70
N ILE A 60 -23.80 -4.55 7.25
CA ILE A 60 -23.60 -5.71 8.13
C ILE A 60 -22.12 -5.94 8.42
N SER A 61 -21.81 -6.45 9.61
CA SER A 61 -20.46 -6.70 10.11
C SER A 61 -19.59 -7.53 9.18
N ASP A 62 -20.15 -8.60 8.59
CA ASP A 62 -19.44 -9.48 7.67
C ASP A 62 -19.02 -8.80 6.36
N SER A 63 -19.69 -7.71 5.99
CA SER A 63 -19.41 -6.98 4.75
C SER A 63 -18.33 -5.92 4.91
N ILE A 64 -17.94 -5.55 6.14
CA ILE A 64 -17.07 -4.39 6.39
C ILE A 64 -15.74 -4.47 5.63
N TYR A 65 -15.06 -5.60 5.71
CA TYR A 65 -13.83 -5.85 4.96
C TYR A 65 -14.05 -5.59 3.45
N THR A 66 -15.07 -6.20 2.86
CA THR A 66 -15.39 -6.07 1.43
C THR A 66 -15.73 -4.62 1.09
N PHE A 67 -16.38 -3.90 2.01
CA PHE A 67 -16.79 -2.52 1.84
C PHE A 67 -15.58 -1.56 1.77
N TYR A 68 -14.60 -1.71 2.67
CA TYR A 68 -13.34 -0.97 2.61
C TYR A 68 -12.49 -1.34 1.39
N ARG A 69 -12.36 -2.64 1.08
CA ARG A 69 -11.62 -3.13 -0.09
C ARG A 69 -12.18 -2.56 -1.37
N ASN A 70 -13.50 -2.65 -1.57
CA ASN A 70 -14.16 -2.16 -2.78
C ASN A 70 -14.07 -0.64 -2.89
N ALA A 71 -14.12 0.10 -1.78
CA ALA A 71 -13.93 1.54 -1.81
C ALA A 71 -12.51 1.94 -2.26
N LEU A 72 -11.47 1.25 -1.77
CA LEU A 72 -10.09 1.46 -2.22
C LEU A 72 -9.90 1.09 -3.68
N LEU A 73 -10.37 -0.10 -4.08
CA LEU A 73 -10.28 -0.57 -5.46
C LEU A 73 -11.02 0.36 -6.41
N HIS A 74 -12.20 0.85 -6.04
CA HIS A 74 -12.95 1.80 -6.84
C HIS A 74 -12.15 3.09 -7.07
N VAL A 75 -11.45 3.62 -6.06
CA VAL A 75 -10.61 4.81 -6.24
C VAL A 75 -9.43 4.52 -7.16
N LEU A 76 -8.75 3.37 -7.01
CA LEU A 76 -7.63 2.99 -7.86
C LEU A 76 -8.05 2.78 -9.31
N LEU A 77 -9.10 1.97 -9.55
CA LEU A 77 -9.57 1.61 -10.88
C LEU A 77 -10.14 2.79 -11.67
N ASN A 78 -10.70 3.79 -10.98
CA ASN A 78 -11.21 5.01 -11.59
C ASN A 78 -10.21 6.17 -11.53
N SER A 79 -8.98 5.94 -11.06
CA SER A 79 -7.94 6.96 -11.08
C SER A 79 -7.48 7.18 -12.52
N SER A 80 -7.63 8.42 -13.00
CA SER A 80 -7.04 8.90 -14.26
C SER A 80 -5.74 9.68 -14.02
N PHE A 81 -4.99 9.30 -12.98
CA PHE A 81 -3.81 10.05 -12.59
C PHE A 81 -2.68 9.87 -13.61
N LYS A 82 -2.47 10.91 -14.43
CA LYS A 82 -1.43 10.96 -15.47
C LYS A 82 -1.59 9.77 -16.43
N ASN A 83 -0.51 9.03 -16.66
CA ASN A 83 -0.44 7.86 -17.54
C ASN A 83 -0.51 6.54 -16.77
N ILE A 84 -0.96 6.50 -15.51
CA ILE A 84 -1.12 5.24 -14.77
C ILE A 84 -2.55 4.70 -14.96
N LYS A 85 -2.66 3.43 -15.31
CA LYS A 85 -3.91 2.68 -15.35
C LYS A 85 -3.83 1.48 -14.43
N PHE A 86 -4.65 1.49 -13.39
CA PHE A 86 -4.81 0.33 -12.52
C PHE A 86 -5.79 -0.66 -13.12
N ILE A 87 -5.49 -1.96 -12.99
CA ILE A 87 -6.35 -3.04 -13.48
C ILE A 87 -6.45 -4.15 -12.44
N LEU A 88 -7.64 -4.76 -12.33
CA LEU A 88 -7.87 -5.89 -11.45
C LEU A 88 -7.81 -7.20 -12.26
N PRO A 89 -7.11 -8.24 -11.79
CA PRO A 89 -7.18 -9.56 -12.40
C PRO A 89 -8.58 -10.18 -12.25
N SER A 90 -8.84 -11.27 -12.97
CA SER A 90 -10.01 -12.11 -12.72
C SER A 90 -9.88 -12.75 -11.33
N GLU A 91 -11.02 -13.10 -10.72
CA GLU A 91 -11.02 -13.70 -9.37
C GLU A 91 -10.15 -14.97 -9.28
N ASN A 92 -10.17 -15.80 -10.34
CA ASN A 92 -9.35 -17.00 -10.42
C ASN A 92 -7.86 -16.68 -10.45
N ASP A 93 -7.45 -15.70 -11.27
CA ASP A 93 -6.05 -15.30 -11.36
C ASP A 93 -5.58 -14.63 -10.06
N GLU A 94 -6.42 -13.78 -9.45
CA GLU A 94 -6.18 -13.14 -8.15
C GLU A 94 -5.92 -14.21 -7.07
N LYS A 95 -6.77 -15.24 -7.03
CA LYS A 95 -6.66 -16.35 -6.06
C LYS A 95 -5.36 -17.14 -6.25
N ILE A 96 -5.00 -17.47 -7.49
CA ILE A 96 -3.76 -18.21 -7.79
C ILE A 96 -2.54 -17.44 -7.30
N VAL A 97 -2.46 -16.14 -7.60
CA VAL A 97 -1.33 -15.31 -7.17
C VAL A 97 -1.30 -15.19 -5.66
N ARG A 98 -2.44 -14.86 -5.04
CA ARG A 98 -2.50 -14.63 -3.59
C ARG A 98 -2.20 -15.89 -2.79
N MET A 99 -2.66 -17.06 -3.21
CA MET A 99 -2.33 -18.33 -2.53
C MET A 99 -0.83 -18.66 -2.60
N ALA A 100 -0.16 -18.22 -3.66
CA ALA A 100 1.28 -18.43 -3.84
C ALA A 100 2.14 -17.35 -3.13
N VAL A 101 1.53 -16.21 -2.77
CA VAL A 101 2.17 -15.15 -2.00
C VAL A 101 2.11 -15.51 -0.51
N LYS A 102 3.26 -15.62 0.14
CA LYS A 102 3.32 -15.66 1.60
C LYS A 102 3.59 -14.26 2.12
N TYR A 103 2.81 -13.78 3.09
CA TYR A 103 3.13 -12.53 3.76
C TYR A 103 4.08 -12.79 4.90
N SER A 104 5.25 -12.17 4.86
CA SER A 104 6.24 -12.24 5.94
C SER A 104 6.46 -10.86 6.54
N TYR A 105 6.64 -10.82 7.85
CA TYR A 105 7.04 -9.61 8.55
C TYR A 105 8.49 -9.25 8.19
N SER A 106 8.70 -8.04 7.68
CA SER A 106 10.04 -7.56 7.35
C SER A 106 10.74 -6.98 8.58
N ASN A 107 11.99 -7.38 8.81
CA ASN A 107 12.85 -6.83 9.88
C ASN A 107 13.49 -5.47 9.51
N LYS A 108 13.07 -4.84 8.41
CA LYS A 108 13.55 -3.52 7.99
C LYS A 108 13.06 -2.42 8.96
N PRO A 109 13.72 -1.24 9.01
CA PRO A 109 13.38 -0.16 9.95
C PRO A 109 11.91 0.29 9.88
N GLN A 110 11.34 0.23 8.67
CA GLN A 110 9.90 0.30 8.46
C GLN A 110 9.34 -1.11 8.40
N ARG A 111 8.85 -1.57 9.55
CA ARG A 111 8.10 -2.82 9.72
C ARG A 111 6.94 -2.83 8.71
N HIS A 112 6.92 -3.80 7.80
CA HIS A 112 5.87 -3.98 6.81
C HIS A 112 5.64 -5.46 6.56
N TYR A 113 4.40 -5.83 6.25
CA TYR A 113 4.09 -7.12 5.65
C TYR A 113 4.47 -7.08 4.18
N MET A 114 5.34 -7.99 3.77
CA MET A 114 5.88 -8.07 2.41
C MET A 114 5.35 -9.29 1.68
N ALA A 115 5.01 -9.14 0.41
CA ALA A 115 4.68 -10.22 -0.51
C ALA A 115 5.95 -11.04 -0.81
N ASN A 116 6.01 -12.28 -0.33
CA ASN A 116 7.04 -13.23 -0.70
C ASN A 116 6.60 -14.02 -1.94
N LEU A 117 7.25 -13.73 -3.07
CA LEU A 117 6.97 -14.34 -4.36
C LEU A 117 7.88 -15.53 -4.71
N SER A 118 8.72 -15.99 -3.76
CA SER A 118 9.67 -17.10 -3.98
C SER A 118 8.99 -18.40 -4.43
N ALA A 119 7.78 -18.67 -3.94
CA ALA A 119 6.99 -19.86 -4.30
C ALA A 119 6.15 -19.68 -5.58
N VAL A 120 6.04 -18.46 -6.09
CA VAL A 120 5.35 -18.20 -7.37
C VAL A 120 6.28 -18.66 -8.48
N ASP A 121 5.77 -19.32 -9.53
CA ASP A 121 6.58 -19.66 -10.72
C ASP A 121 6.87 -18.40 -11.56
N LYS A 122 8.09 -18.22 -12.08
CA LYS A 122 8.48 -16.99 -12.80
C LYS A 122 7.74 -16.85 -14.13
N ASN A 123 7.63 -17.95 -14.88
CA ASN A 123 6.98 -17.95 -16.18
C ASN A 123 5.47 -17.71 -16.06
N LYS A 124 4.82 -18.32 -15.06
CA LYS A 124 3.40 -18.08 -14.77
C LYS A 124 3.14 -16.63 -14.36
N PHE A 125 4.01 -16.04 -13.54
CA PHE A 125 3.89 -14.65 -13.12
C PHE A 125 4.05 -13.67 -14.31
N ALA A 126 5.07 -13.89 -15.14
CA ALA A 126 5.26 -13.10 -16.36
C ALA A 126 4.11 -13.28 -17.36
N ALA A 127 3.60 -14.50 -17.53
CA ALA A 127 2.44 -14.78 -18.39
C ALA A 127 1.17 -14.09 -17.90
N LEU A 128 0.96 -14.04 -16.58
CA LEU A 128 -0.15 -13.28 -15.99
C LEU A 128 -0.04 -11.79 -16.31
N LEU A 129 1.12 -11.19 -16.08
CA LEU A 129 1.37 -9.79 -16.44
C LEU A 129 1.18 -9.53 -17.93
N GLY A 130 1.65 -10.45 -18.79
CA GLY A 130 1.45 -10.41 -20.23
C GLY A 130 -0.04 -10.45 -20.63
N LYS A 131 -0.83 -11.36 -20.04
CA LYS A 131 -2.28 -11.48 -20.24
C LYS A 131 -3.00 -10.16 -19.98
N TYR A 132 -2.57 -9.44 -18.94
CA TYR A 132 -3.17 -8.16 -18.54
C TYR A 132 -2.47 -6.94 -19.15
N GLN A 133 -1.42 -7.14 -19.95
CA GLN A 133 -0.54 -6.10 -20.49
C GLN A 133 -0.01 -5.16 -19.38
N ALA A 134 0.23 -5.70 -18.19
CA ALA A 134 0.74 -4.97 -17.04
C ALA A 134 2.27 -5.00 -16.98
N GLN A 135 2.88 -3.87 -16.64
CA GLN A 135 4.32 -3.77 -16.44
C GLN A 135 4.73 -4.14 -15.00
N MET A 136 3.79 -4.04 -14.06
CA MET A 136 4.04 -4.26 -12.63
C MET A 136 2.78 -4.72 -11.90
N VAL A 137 2.97 -5.27 -10.70
CA VAL A 137 1.92 -5.65 -9.77
C VAL A 137 2.00 -4.76 -8.53
N LEU A 138 0.86 -4.22 -8.10
CA LEU A 138 0.66 -3.63 -6.78
C LEU A 138 0.02 -4.68 -5.87
N PHE A 139 0.79 -5.20 -4.93
CA PHE A 139 0.27 -6.04 -3.85
C PHE A 139 -0.15 -5.13 -2.70
N ILE A 140 -1.43 -5.10 -2.37
CA ILE A 140 -1.93 -4.45 -1.15
C ILE A 140 -1.99 -5.53 -0.09
N ASN A 141 -1.00 -5.54 0.78
CA ASN A 141 -0.74 -6.68 1.66
C ASN A 141 -1.66 -6.64 2.86
N TRP A 142 -1.82 -5.47 3.47
CA TRP A 142 -2.57 -5.28 4.71
C TRP A 142 -3.39 -4.02 4.68
N TYR A 143 -4.50 -4.02 5.39
CA TYR A 143 -5.28 -2.83 5.70
C TYR A 143 -5.50 -2.75 7.22
N LYS A 144 -5.10 -1.64 7.84
CA LYS A 144 -5.19 -1.45 9.29
C LYS A 144 -5.93 -0.17 9.66
N ILE A 145 -6.84 -0.29 10.61
CA ILE A 145 -7.50 0.83 11.30
C ILE A 145 -6.96 0.91 12.73
N GLU A 146 -6.10 1.89 13.01
CA GLU A 146 -5.56 2.14 14.37
C GLU A 146 -6.39 3.22 15.08
N LYS A 147 -6.52 3.08 16.40
CA LYS A 147 -7.21 4.04 17.27
C LYS A 147 -6.22 5.08 17.76
N THR A 148 -6.44 6.32 17.37
CA THR A 148 -5.80 7.51 17.92
C THR A 148 -6.81 8.35 18.71
N TYR A 149 -6.40 9.54 19.13
CA TYR A 149 -7.22 10.46 19.92
C TYR A 149 -7.10 11.89 19.37
N GLN A 150 -8.24 12.50 19.02
CA GLN A 150 -8.30 13.90 18.58
C GLN A 150 -9.03 14.79 19.59
N ASN A 151 -8.66 16.07 19.62
CA ASN A 151 -9.31 17.06 20.47
C ASN A 151 -10.77 17.26 20.02
N ASN A 152 -11.69 17.35 20.98
CA ASN A 152 -13.08 17.70 20.69
C ASN A 152 -13.15 19.13 20.13
N LEU A 153 -13.88 19.33 19.02
CA LEU A 153 -14.06 20.65 18.40
C LEU A 153 -15.19 21.46 19.05
N SER A 154 -16.08 20.82 19.82
CA SER A 154 -17.14 21.52 20.57
C SER A 154 -16.67 21.91 21.97
N GLY A 155 -16.83 23.20 22.30
CA GLY A 155 -16.30 23.85 23.50
C GLY A 155 -16.80 23.27 24.82
N SER A 156 -16.02 23.54 25.86
CA SER A 156 -16.16 23.18 27.30
C SER A 156 -15.45 21.92 27.82
N GLY A 157 -14.47 21.38 27.10
CA GLY A 157 -13.52 20.43 27.71
C GLY A 157 -12.42 19.94 26.77
N LYS A 158 -11.18 19.80 27.29
CA LYS A 158 -10.06 19.12 26.61
C LYS A 158 -10.25 17.60 26.54
N ALA A 159 -11.48 17.11 26.37
CA ALA A 159 -11.74 15.69 26.23
C ALA A 159 -11.27 15.24 24.85
N ARG A 160 -10.36 14.26 24.82
CA ARG A 160 -9.94 13.64 23.55
C ARG A 160 -10.93 12.53 23.19
N LYS A 161 -11.40 12.52 21.95
CA LYS A 161 -12.29 11.48 21.43
C LYS A 161 -11.48 10.47 20.61
N PRO A 162 -11.80 9.16 20.70
CA PRO A 162 -11.20 8.16 19.83
C PRO A 162 -11.42 8.51 18.37
N PHE A 163 -10.39 8.35 17.54
CA PHE A 163 -10.41 8.67 16.13
C PHE A 163 -9.66 7.59 15.35
N ALA A 164 -10.09 7.27 14.15
CA ALA A 164 -9.52 6.22 13.34
C ALA A 164 -8.48 6.76 12.36
N GLU A 165 -7.31 6.14 12.35
CA GLU A 165 -6.30 6.32 11.32
C GLU A 165 -6.20 5.07 10.46
N HIS A 166 -6.16 5.26 9.15
CA HIS A 166 -6.24 4.20 8.17
C HIS A 166 -4.90 4.04 7.47
N TYR A 167 -4.42 2.80 7.41
CA TYR A 167 -3.13 2.47 6.86
C TYR A 167 -3.22 1.27 5.92
N ILE A 168 -2.32 1.22 4.94
CA ILE A 168 -2.02 0.00 4.20
C ILE A 168 -0.53 -0.31 4.23
N ASP A 169 -0.21 -1.58 4.09
CA ASP A 169 1.11 -2.02 3.65
C ASP A 169 0.98 -2.46 2.19
N PHE A 170 1.94 -2.09 1.35
CA PHE A 170 1.92 -2.51 -0.05
C PHE A 170 3.32 -2.65 -0.66
N ASP A 171 3.42 -3.48 -1.68
CA ASP A 171 4.61 -3.67 -2.50
C ASP A 171 4.28 -3.41 -3.98
N VAL A 172 5.19 -2.74 -4.68
CA VAL A 172 5.18 -2.63 -6.13
C VAL A 172 6.30 -3.49 -6.69
N VAL A 173 5.93 -4.45 -7.53
CA VAL A 173 6.81 -5.49 -8.02
C VAL A 173 6.80 -5.51 -9.54
N ASP A 174 7.97 -5.62 -10.17
CA ASP A 174 8.11 -5.75 -11.61
C ASP A 174 7.85 -7.20 -12.12
N LYS A 175 7.93 -7.38 -13.44
CA LYS A 175 7.78 -8.68 -14.11
C LYS A 175 8.79 -9.75 -13.68
N ASP A 176 9.95 -9.34 -13.17
CA ASP A 176 11.02 -10.22 -12.72
C ASP A 176 10.90 -10.59 -11.24
N LYS A 177 9.81 -10.16 -10.58
CA LYS A 177 9.53 -10.31 -9.14
C LYS A 177 10.44 -9.48 -8.26
N THR A 178 11.09 -8.47 -8.82
CA THR A 178 11.89 -7.51 -8.07
C THR A 178 10.94 -6.50 -7.45
N ILE A 179 11.04 -6.32 -6.13
CA ILE A 179 10.33 -5.24 -5.43
C ILE A 179 10.99 -3.93 -5.84
N LEU A 180 10.27 -3.10 -6.61
CA LEU A 180 10.71 -1.78 -7.02
C LEU A 180 10.71 -0.82 -5.84
N PHE A 181 9.61 -0.84 -5.07
CA PHE A 181 9.50 -0.17 -3.78
C PHE A 181 8.34 -0.77 -2.98
N CYS A 182 8.36 -0.53 -1.67
CA CYS A 182 7.36 -0.96 -0.71
C CYS A 182 7.11 0.16 0.28
N GLU A 183 5.96 0.13 0.94
CA GLU A 183 5.65 1.03 2.05
C GLU A 183 4.91 0.26 3.15
N GLY A 184 5.35 0.45 4.39
CA GLY A 184 4.66 -0.03 5.58
C GLY A 184 3.95 1.11 6.28
N LYS A 185 2.74 0.87 6.76
CA LYS A 185 1.89 1.89 7.38
C LYS A 185 1.73 3.15 6.51
N PHE A 186 1.49 2.97 5.21
CA PHE A 186 1.13 4.09 4.34
C PHE A 186 -0.19 4.70 4.82
N TYR A 187 -0.13 5.94 5.30
CA TYR A 187 -1.26 6.62 5.93
C TYR A 187 -2.21 7.24 4.90
N PHE A 188 -3.48 6.84 4.95
CA PHE A 188 -4.54 7.56 4.25
C PHE A 188 -4.96 8.76 5.10
N LYS A 189 -4.42 9.92 4.74
CA LYS A 189 -4.73 11.17 5.39
C LYS A 189 -6.25 11.37 5.44
N ALA A 190 -6.78 11.50 6.65
CA ALA A 190 -8.19 11.77 6.87
C ALA A 190 -8.63 13.06 6.16
N THR A 191 -9.89 13.12 5.75
CA THR A 191 -10.52 14.38 5.40
C THR A 191 -10.49 15.33 6.59
N LYS A 192 -10.53 16.64 6.32
CA LYS A 192 -10.41 17.68 7.35
C LYS A 192 -11.32 17.36 8.54
N THR A 193 -10.74 17.32 9.74
CA THR A 193 -11.49 17.07 10.98
C THR A 193 -12.58 18.13 11.13
N ASN A 194 -13.83 17.68 11.23
CA ASN A 194 -15.02 18.50 11.47
C ASN A 194 -15.93 17.77 12.47
N ALA A 195 -17.07 18.36 12.83
CA ALA A 195 -17.97 17.76 13.82
C ALA A 195 -18.46 16.36 13.40
N GLU A 196 -18.82 16.18 12.13
CA GLU A 196 -19.30 14.90 11.58
C GLU A 196 -18.22 13.81 11.63
N THR A 197 -16.99 14.13 11.18
CA THR A 197 -15.88 13.16 11.16
C THR A 197 -15.37 12.82 12.57
N ILE A 198 -15.54 13.72 13.55
CA ILE A 198 -15.27 13.40 14.97
C ILE A 198 -16.35 12.47 15.53
N GLU A 199 -17.62 12.70 15.20
CA GLU A 199 -18.73 11.87 15.68
C GLU A 199 -18.64 10.45 15.12
N SER A 200 -18.36 10.31 13.83
CA SER A 200 -18.12 9.03 13.17
C SER A 200 -16.74 8.43 13.47
N LYS A 201 -15.88 9.16 14.19
CA LYS A 201 -14.49 8.79 14.48
C LYS A 201 -13.66 8.50 13.23
N ASN A 202 -14.01 9.08 12.07
CA ASN A 202 -13.40 8.79 10.76
C ASN A 202 -13.51 7.32 10.36
N LEU A 203 -14.59 6.65 10.76
CA LEU A 203 -14.90 5.27 10.40
C LEU A 203 -15.88 5.17 9.23
N ARG A 204 -16.46 6.26 8.72
CA ARG A 204 -17.31 6.15 7.54
C ARG A 204 -16.44 6.05 6.29
N ILE A 205 -16.71 5.06 5.46
CA ILE A 205 -15.98 4.84 4.21
C ILE A 205 -16.06 6.07 3.30
N LYS A 206 -17.18 6.79 3.28
CA LYS A 206 -17.32 8.04 2.52
C LYS A 206 -16.27 9.09 2.89
N GLU A 207 -15.84 9.12 4.16
CA GLU A 207 -14.85 10.08 4.68
C GLU A 207 -13.43 9.66 4.32
N VAL A 208 -13.15 8.35 4.39
CA VAL A 208 -11.84 7.76 4.11
C VAL A 208 -11.56 7.67 2.61
N LYS A 209 -12.59 7.50 1.78
CA LYS A 209 -12.47 7.34 0.32
C LYS A 209 -11.69 8.47 -0.34
N ASN A 210 -11.82 9.69 0.16
CA ASN A 210 -11.05 10.84 -0.35
C ASN A 210 -9.55 10.70 -0.05
N GLY A 211 -9.19 10.12 1.10
CA GLY A 211 -7.81 9.82 1.47
C GLY A 211 -7.13 8.84 0.52
N TYR A 212 -7.87 7.87 -0.05
CA TYR A 212 -7.31 6.88 -0.98
C TYR A 212 -6.73 7.50 -2.27
N GLN A 213 -7.16 8.70 -2.65
CA GLN A 213 -6.69 9.39 -3.86
C GLN A 213 -5.19 9.72 -3.79
N ILE A 214 -4.59 9.72 -2.60
CA ILE A 214 -3.15 9.98 -2.42
C ILE A 214 -2.27 8.82 -2.92
N LEU A 215 -2.80 7.59 -2.95
CA LEU A 215 -2.02 6.40 -3.29
C LEU A 215 -1.56 6.38 -4.76
N PRO A 216 -2.43 6.62 -5.77
CA PRO A 216 -2.00 6.78 -7.16
C PRO A 216 -0.89 7.82 -7.35
N LEU A 217 -1.05 8.99 -6.72
CA LEU A 217 -0.05 10.07 -6.75
C LEU A 217 1.28 9.63 -6.14
N TYR A 218 1.23 8.93 -5.00
CA TYR A 218 2.41 8.42 -4.32
C TYR A 218 3.17 7.42 -5.20
N ILE A 219 2.45 6.45 -5.77
CA ILE A 219 3.02 5.43 -6.68
C ILE A 219 3.68 6.10 -7.89
N TYR A 220 3.01 7.05 -8.54
CA TYR A 220 3.57 7.79 -9.67
C TYR A 220 4.90 8.47 -9.35
N LYS A 221 4.96 9.20 -8.23
CA LYS A 221 6.18 9.88 -7.80
C LYS A 221 7.33 8.90 -7.51
N ARG A 222 7.03 7.74 -6.93
CA ARG A 222 8.03 6.72 -6.59
C ARG A 222 8.57 5.99 -7.80
N LEU A 223 7.79 5.90 -8.89
CA LEU A 223 8.23 5.33 -10.15
C LEU A 223 9.22 6.24 -10.93
N GLY A 224 9.58 7.41 -10.41
CA GLY A 224 10.63 8.26 -10.99
C GLY A 224 10.16 9.17 -12.11
N ALA A 225 8.84 9.28 -12.35
CA ALA A 225 8.29 10.28 -13.25
C ALA A 225 8.38 11.67 -12.60
N LYS A 226 9.37 12.46 -13.01
CA LYS A 226 9.53 13.88 -12.63
C LYS A 226 8.49 14.74 -13.34
#